data_AF-A0AA92RGM7-F1
#
_entry.id   AF-A0AA92RGM7-F1
#
_cell.length_a   1.000
_cell.length_b   1.000
_cell.length_c   1.000
_cell.angle_alpha   90.00
_cell.angle_beta   90.00
_cell.angle_gamma   90.00
#
_symmetry.space_group_name_H-M   'P 1'
#
loop_
_entity.id
_entity.type
_entity.pdbx_description
1 polymer ?
#
loop_
_entity_poly.entity_id
_entity_poly.type
_entity_poly.pdbx_seq_one_letter_code
_entity_poly.pdbx_strand_id
1 'polypeptide(L)' 'MKTKQFISAGILAFAGMALLAPGIASAAPRHHPKHKVCKWDARHHHRVCHWVR' A
#
# COMPACT_ATOMS: atom_id res chain seq x y z
N MET A 1 35.60 15.78 3.30
CA MET A 1 34.97 14.58 3.93
C MET A 1 33.49 14.76 4.26
N LYS A 2 33.03 15.99 4.58
CA LYS A 2 31.64 16.32 4.98
C LYS A 2 30.55 15.91 3.96
N THR A 3 30.81 16.08 2.66
CA THR A 3 29.81 15.83 1.60
C THR A 3 29.46 14.35 1.44
N LYS A 4 30.42 13.45 1.70
CA LYS A 4 30.20 12.00 1.61
C LYS A 4 29.21 11.51 2.67
N GLN A 5 29.23 12.14 3.85
CA GLN A 5 28.33 11.81 4.97
C GLN A 5 26.88 12.21 4.69
N PHE A 6 26.66 13.36 4.02
CA PHE A 6 25.31 13.77 3.62
C PHE A 6 24.71 12.84 2.56
N ILE A 7 25.52 12.38 1.60
CA ILE A 7 25.08 11.44 0.58
C ILE A 7 24.72 10.10 1.21
N SER A 8 25.56 9.56 2.10
CA SER A 8 25.26 8.31 2.79
C SER A 8 24.03 8.42 3.69
N ALA A 9 23.85 9.56 4.38
CA ALA A 9 22.68 9.80 5.23
C ALA A 9 21.38 9.88 4.41
N GLY A 10 21.41 10.52 3.25
CA GLY A 10 20.26 10.57 2.33
C GLY A 10 19.88 9.18 1.81
N ILE A 11 20.86 8.36 1.43
CA ILE A 11 20.62 6.99 0.95
C ILE A 11 20.04 6.11 2.06
N LEU A 12 20.59 6.19 3.29
CA LEU A 12 20.08 5.46 4.45
C LEU A 12 18.64 5.85 4.81
N ALA A 13 18.30 7.15 4.76
CA ALA A 13 16.96 7.62 5.03
C ALA A 13 15.94 7.10 3.99
N PHE A 14 16.29 7.12 2.70
CA PHE A 14 15.43 6.57 1.64
C PHE A 14 15.28 5.05 1.75
N ALA A 15 16.36 4.33 2.03
CA ALA A 15 16.33 2.89 2.24
C ALA A 15 15.45 2.50 3.44
N GLY A 16 15.54 3.25 4.54
CA GLY A 16 14.68 3.07 5.71
C GLY A 16 13.20 3.30 5.39
N MET A 17 12.89 4.36 4.64
CA MET A 17 11.52 4.64 4.21
C MET A 17 10.97 3.55 3.27
N ALA A 18 11.79 3.06 2.34
CA ALA A 18 11.44 1.99 1.40
C ALA A 18 11.23 0.63 2.08
N LEU A 19 11.90 0.38 3.21
CA LEU A 19 11.68 -0.82 4.03
C LEU A 19 10.41 -0.73 4.88
N LEU A 20 9.92 0.48 5.19
CA LEU A 20 8.70 0.70 5.98
C LEU A 20 7.42 0.76 5.11
N ALA A 21 7.54 1.12 3.82
CA ALA A 21 6.43 1.16 2.87
C ALA A 21 5.68 -0.17 2.62
N PRO A 22 6.34 -1.36 2.59
CA PRO A 22 5.65 -2.63 2.35
C PRO A 22 4.74 -3.04 3.51
N GLY A 23 5.01 -2.55 4.74
CA GLY A 23 4.19 -2.85 5.92
C GLY A 23 2.78 -2.25 5.84
N ILE A 24 2.62 -1.12 5.15
CA ILE A 24 1.34 -0.43 4.97
C ILE A 24 0.51 -1.08 3.85
N ALA A 25 1.17 -1.58 2.81
CA ALA A 25 0.53 -2.38 1.74
C ALA A 25 0.15 -3.80 2.22
N SER A 26 0.83 -4.32 3.24
CA SER A 26 0.52 -5.61 3.89
C SER A 26 -0.63 -5.54 4.90
N ALA A 27 -1.37 -4.43 4.97
CA ALA A 27 -2.70 -4.40 5.58
C ALA A 27 -3.80 -4.90 4.61
N ALA A 28 -3.41 -5.38 3.41
CA ALA A 28 -4.29 -6.20 2.59
C ALA A 28 -4.52 -7.55 3.31
N PRO A 29 -5.78 -7.90 3.65
CA PRO A 29 -6.08 -9.13 4.39
C PRO A 29 -5.53 -10.35 3.64
N ARG A 30 -4.80 -11.21 4.35
CA ARG A 30 -4.22 -12.46 3.85
C ARG A 30 -5.30 -13.55 3.61
N HIS A 31 -6.31 -13.27 2.80
CA HIS A 31 -7.43 -14.17 2.56
C HIS A 31 -7.70 -14.39 1.07
N HIS A 32 -6.86 -15.20 0.42
CA HIS A 32 -7.02 -15.69 -0.96
C HIS A 32 -7.14 -14.58 -2.04
N PRO A 33 -6.75 -14.82 -3.30
CA PRO A 33 -6.91 -13.84 -4.37
C PRO A 33 -8.38 -13.80 -4.86
N LYS A 34 -9.34 -13.53 -3.96
CA LYS A 34 -10.70 -13.20 -4.37
C LYS A 34 -10.72 -11.73 -4.74
N HIS A 35 -10.94 -11.44 -6.02
CA HIS A 35 -11.05 -10.06 -6.49
C HIS A 35 -12.31 -9.42 -5.89
N LYS A 36 -12.13 -8.41 -5.03
CA LYS A 36 -13.27 -7.64 -4.49
C LYS A 36 -13.66 -6.56 -5.48
N VAL A 37 -14.77 -6.77 -6.18
CA VAL A 37 -15.32 -5.79 -7.12
C VAL A 37 -16.36 -4.96 -6.37
N CYS A 38 -16.15 -3.65 -6.30
CA CYS A 38 -17.14 -2.72 -5.76
C CYS A 38 -17.82 -1.99 -6.92
N LYS A 39 -19.16 -2.00 -6.93
CA LYS A 39 -19.99 -1.28 -7.89
C LYS A 39 -20.84 -0.26 -7.12
N TRP A 40 -20.99 0.94 -7.69
CA TRP A 40 -21.90 1.93 -7.16
C TRP A 40 -23.34 1.52 -7.49
N ASP A 41 -24.17 1.34 -6.47
CA ASP A 41 -25.61 1.11 -6.65
C ASP A 41 -26.35 2.46 -6.57
N ALA A 42 -26.85 2.92 -7.71
CA ALA A 42 -27.60 4.16 -7.82
C ALA A 42 -29.01 4.06 -7.21
N ARG A 43 -29.57 2.85 -7.02
CA ARG A 43 -30.91 2.69 -6.44
C ARG A 43 -30.93 2.91 -4.93
N HIS A 44 -29.84 2.55 -4.27
CA HIS A 44 -29.73 2.62 -2.81
C HIS A 44 -28.60 3.56 -2.36
N HIS A 45 -28.04 4.36 -3.28
CA HIS A 45 -27.00 5.38 -3.04
C HIS A 45 -25.83 4.90 -2.16
N HIS A 46 -25.38 3.65 -2.36
CA HIS A 46 -24.22 3.11 -1.64
C HIS A 46 -23.37 2.22 -2.54
N ARG A 47 -22.13 1.94 -2.09
CA ARG A 47 -21.24 1.00 -2.78
C ARG A 47 -21.54 -0.42 -2.32
N VAL A 48 -21.87 -1.29 -3.27
CA VAL A 48 -22.00 -2.72 -3.02
C VAL A 48 -20.70 -3.40 -3.47
N CYS A 49 -20.09 -4.16 -2.58
CA CYS A 49 -18.86 -4.89 -2.89
C CYS A 49 -19.13 -6.40 -2.88
N HIS A 50 -18.72 -7.08 -3.94
CA HIS A 50 -18.83 -8.52 -4.07
C HIS A 50 -17.44 -9.15 -4.19
N TRP A 51 -17.29 -10.32 -3.60
CA TRP A 51 -16.11 -11.15 -3.79
C TRP A 51 -16.32 -12.04 -5.02
N VAL A 52 -15.51 -11.84 -6.05
CA VAL A 52 -15.48 -12.69 -7.24
C VAL A 52 -14.47 -13.80 -6.99
N ARG A 53 -14.86 -15.05 -7.30
CA ARG A 53 -14.03 -16.24 -7.15
C ARG A 53 -13.06 -16.39 -8.31
#